data_AF-A0A0C9TH19-F1
#
_entry.id   AF-A0A0C9TH19-F1
#
_cell.length_a   1.000
_cell.length_b   1.000
_cell.length_c   1.000
_cell.angle_alpha   90.00
_cell.angle_beta   90.00
_cell.angle_gamma   90.00
#
_symmetry.space_group_name_H-M   'P 1'
#
loop_
_entity.id
_entity.type
_entity.pdbx_description
1 polymer ?
#
loop_
_entity_poly.entity_id
_entity_poly.type
_entity_poly.pdbx_seq_one_letter_code
_entity_poly.pdbx_strand_id
1 'polypeptide(L)'
;MEEGTTLYRGWGWTMARNAPGSFALFGASAVTKEYVLGVTDYSKATWTQNFIASIAGAVASITIAAPLDTVKTRIQNANFEQKVPGLTVVKDLIRNEGPTAFFKGLTPKILVVGPKLVFSYTLAQSLIPFFGKYV
;
A
#
# COMPACT_ATOMS: atom_id res chain seq x y z
N MET A 1 16.96 -31.67 2.18
CA MET A 1 15.53 -31.27 2.05
C MET A 1 15.21 -29.90 2.67
N GLU A 2 16.19 -29.21 3.29
CA GLU A 2 15.98 -27.90 3.95
C GLU A 2 16.06 -26.66 3.02
N GLU A 3 16.54 -26.79 1.79
CA GLU A 3 16.69 -25.64 0.87
C GLU A 3 15.39 -25.29 0.12
N GLY A 4 14.48 -26.25 -0.11
CA GLY A 4 13.31 -26.04 -0.96
C GLY A 4 12.26 -25.08 -0.39
N THR A 5 12.12 -25.02 0.94
CA THR A 5 11.15 -24.13 1.61
C THR A 5 11.75 -22.77 1.98
N THR A 6 13.07 -22.62 1.88
CA THR A 6 13.76 -21.38 2.23
C THR A 6 13.37 -20.21 1.31
N LEU A 7 13.06 -20.49 0.04
CA LEU A 7 12.57 -19.49 -0.92
C LEU A 7 11.25 -18.82 -0.49
N TYR A 8 10.39 -19.55 0.25
CA TYR A 8 9.10 -19.03 0.69
C TYR A 8 9.19 -18.27 2.02
N ARG A 9 10.35 -18.19 2.67
CA ARG A 9 10.47 -17.47 3.95
C ARG A 9 10.11 -16.00 3.76
N GLY A 10 9.19 -15.50 4.59
CA GLY A 10 8.70 -14.12 4.52
C GLY A 10 7.43 -13.92 3.69
N TRP A 11 6.87 -14.96 3.07
CA TRP A 11 5.60 -14.86 2.32
C TRP A 11 4.46 -14.26 3.16
N GLY A 12 4.33 -14.68 4.43
CA GLY A 12 3.31 -14.15 5.35
C GLY A 12 3.48 -12.67 5.65
N TRP A 13 4.73 -12.19 5.77
CA TRP A 13 5.02 -10.76 5.93
C TRP A 13 4.69 -9.96 4.68
N THR A 14 5.01 -10.51 3.51
CA THR A 14 4.65 -9.92 2.22
C THR A 14 3.12 -9.82 2.07
N MET A 15 2.37 -10.86 2.44
CA MET A 15 0.92 -10.85 2.42
C MET A 15 0.33 -9.88 3.44
N ALA A 16 0.79 -9.90 4.69
CA ALA A 16 0.32 -9.00 5.74
C ALA A 16 0.46 -7.53 5.35
N ARG A 17 1.46 -7.19 4.53
CA ARG A 17 1.69 -5.85 4.01
C ARG A 17 0.88 -5.55 2.74
N ASN A 18 0.89 -6.46 1.77
CA ASN A 18 0.28 -6.22 0.46
C ASN A 18 -1.25 -6.36 0.46
N ALA A 19 -1.82 -7.27 1.24
CA ALA A 19 -3.26 -7.47 1.25
C ALA A 19 -4.01 -6.23 1.77
N PRO A 20 -3.70 -5.67 2.96
CA PRO A 20 -4.36 -4.45 3.44
C PRO A 20 -4.11 -3.25 2.53
N GLY A 21 -2.89 -3.13 2.00
CA GLY A 21 -2.54 -2.07 1.04
C GLY A 21 -3.38 -2.14 -0.23
N SER A 22 -3.60 -3.33 -0.80
CA SER A 22 -4.44 -3.53 -1.98
C SER A 22 -5.92 -3.29 -1.68
N PHE A 23 -6.43 -3.76 -0.53
CA PHE A 23 -7.80 -3.48 -0.12
C PHE A 23 -8.06 -1.98 0.02
N ALA A 24 -7.14 -1.26 0.67
CA ALA A 24 -7.21 0.19 0.80
C ALA A 24 -7.19 0.90 -0.56
N LEU A 25 -6.32 0.44 -1.45
CA LEU A 25 -6.14 1.00 -2.79
C LEU A 25 -7.41 0.90 -3.63
N PHE A 26 -7.94 -0.32 -3.78
CA PHE A 26 -9.14 -0.56 -4.57
C PHE A 26 -10.38 0.00 -3.88
N GLY A 27 -10.50 -0.17 -2.56
CA GLY A 27 -11.63 0.33 -1.77
C GLY A 27 -11.73 1.86 -1.79
N ALA A 28 -10.64 2.58 -1.51
CA ALA A 28 -10.67 4.04 -1.55
C ALA A 28 -10.85 4.57 -2.98
N SER A 29 -10.28 3.92 -3.99
CA SER A 29 -10.54 4.27 -5.40
C SER A 29 -12.03 4.10 -5.75
N ALA A 30 -12.65 3.00 -5.32
CA ALA A 30 -14.07 2.71 -5.54
C ALA A 30 -14.96 3.74 -4.84
N VAL A 31 -14.72 3.99 -3.55
CA VAL A 31 -15.45 5.00 -2.78
C VAL A 31 -15.32 6.39 -3.43
N THR A 32 -14.12 6.75 -3.88
CA THR A 32 -13.91 8.05 -4.55
C THR A 32 -14.68 8.13 -5.87
N LYS A 33 -14.68 7.07 -6.67
CA LYS A 33 -15.45 7.02 -7.92
C LYS A 33 -16.95 7.16 -7.66
N GLU A 34 -17.49 6.38 -6.74
CA GLU A 34 -18.92 6.29 -6.50
C GLU A 34 -19.47 7.50 -5.73
N TYR A 35 -18.87 7.83 -4.59
CA TYR A 35 -19.40 8.84 -3.67
C TYR A 35 -18.90 10.26 -3.95
N VAL A 36 -17.68 10.42 -4.47
CA VAL A 36 -17.10 11.75 -4.73
C VAL A 36 -17.32 12.18 -6.18
N LEU A 37 -17.18 11.26 -7.13
CA LEU A 37 -17.21 11.57 -8.56
C LEU A 37 -18.51 11.13 -9.26
N GLY A 38 -19.43 10.46 -8.55
CA GLY A 38 -20.72 10.02 -9.10
C GLY A 38 -20.63 9.00 -10.23
N VAL A 39 -19.52 8.25 -10.30
CA VAL A 39 -19.27 7.26 -11.34
C VAL A 39 -19.90 5.93 -10.93
N THR A 40 -21.04 5.61 -11.54
CA THR A 40 -21.74 4.33 -11.34
C THR A 40 -21.20 3.21 -12.24
N ASP A 41 -20.75 3.56 -13.45
CA ASP A 41 -20.14 2.63 -14.41
C ASP A 41 -18.65 2.91 -14.54
N TYR A 42 -17.83 2.06 -13.94
CA TYR A 42 -16.38 2.26 -13.86
C TYR A 42 -15.71 2.17 -15.23
N SER A 43 -16.32 1.50 -16.20
CA SER A 43 -15.80 1.38 -17.57
C SER A 43 -15.94 2.68 -18.37
N LYS A 44 -16.87 3.55 -17.94
CA LYS A 44 -17.10 4.89 -18.54
C LYS A 44 -16.41 6.00 -17.78
N ALA A 45 -15.65 5.67 -16.73
CA ALA A 45 -14.88 6.66 -16.00
C ALA A 45 -13.90 7.37 -16.94
N THR A 46 -13.94 8.70 -16.95
CA THR A 46 -12.98 9.51 -17.69
C THR A 46 -11.56 9.31 -17.13
N TRP A 47 -10.55 9.64 -17.94
CA TRP A 47 -9.16 9.60 -17.49
C TRP A 47 -8.94 10.43 -16.21
N THR A 48 -9.52 11.64 -16.14
CA THR A 48 -9.42 12.51 -14.96
C THR A 48 -10.08 11.89 -13.71
N GLN A 49 -11.24 11.25 -13.86
CA GLN A 49 -11.89 10.56 -12.74
C GLN A 49 -11.06 9.36 -12.27
N ASN A 50 -10.49 8.59 -13.20
CA ASN A 50 -9.56 7.50 -12.88
C ASN A 50 -8.30 8.01 -12.18
N PHE A 51 -7.79 9.17 -12.58
CA PHE A 51 -6.62 9.80 -11.98
C PHE A 51 -6.89 10.24 -10.54
N ILE A 52 -7.99 10.97 -10.29
CA ILE A 52 -8.38 11.42 -8.95
C ILE A 52 -8.63 10.23 -8.02
N ALA A 53 -9.36 9.22 -8.49
CA ALA A 53 -9.59 8.00 -7.72
C ALA A 53 -8.30 7.25 -7.40
N SER A 54 -7.36 7.20 -8.35
CA SER A 54 -6.05 6.56 -8.15
C SER A 54 -5.19 7.31 -7.13
N ILE A 55 -5.30 8.64 -7.02
CA ILE A 55 -4.65 9.43 -5.96
C ILE A 55 -5.19 9.01 -4.59
N ALA A 56 -6.51 9.02 -4.42
CA ALA A 56 -7.13 8.63 -3.15
C ALA A 56 -6.77 7.19 -2.76
N GLY A 57 -6.84 6.27 -3.72
CA GLY A 57 -6.40 4.89 -3.56
C GLY A 57 -4.93 4.77 -3.14
N ALA A 58 -4.03 5.44 -3.85
CA ALA A 58 -2.59 5.38 -3.58
C ALA A 58 -2.26 5.90 -2.17
N VAL A 59 -2.84 7.04 -1.78
CA VAL A 59 -2.63 7.61 -0.44
C VAL A 59 -3.18 6.68 0.65
N ALA A 60 -4.38 6.13 0.47
CA ALA A 60 -4.97 5.17 1.42
C ALA A 60 -4.10 3.91 1.57
N SER A 61 -3.64 3.35 0.44
CA SER A 61 -2.76 2.18 0.41
C SER A 61 -1.46 2.41 1.17
N ILE A 62 -0.78 3.52 0.88
CA ILE A 62 0.50 3.86 1.51
C ILE A 62 0.33 4.08 3.01
N THR A 63 -0.77 4.73 3.41
CA THR A 63 -1.09 5.04 4.80
C THR A 63 -1.39 3.77 5.60
N ILE A 64 -2.21 2.86 5.07
CA ILE A 64 -2.53 1.58 5.74
C ILE A 64 -1.31 0.67 5.81
N ALA A 65 -0.41 0.71 4.82
CA ALA A 65 0.84 -0.04 4.84
C ALA A 65 1.93 0.61 5.71
N ALA A 66 1.78 1.88 6.12
CA ALA A 66 2.83 2.63 6.81
C ALA A 66 3.25 1.99 8.16
N PRO A 67 2.34 1.55 9.04
CA PRO A 67 2.74 0.94 10.31
C PRO A 67 3.63 -0.29 10.14
N LEU A 68 3.27 -1.20 9.22
CA LEU A 68 4.05 -2.41 8.95
C LEU A 68 5.40 -2.09 8.32
N ASP A 69 5.44 -1.11 7.40
CA ASP A 69 6.70 -0.67 6.80
C ASP A 69 7.62 -0.02 7.85
N THR A 70 7.08 0.78 8.78
CA THR A 70 7.85 1.37 9.89
C THR A 70 8.43 0.30 10.82
N VAL A 71 7.61 -0.68 11.24
CA VAL A 71 8.09 -1.80 12.06
C VAL A 71 9.19 -2.58 11.33
N LYS A 72 9.01 -2.85 10.03
CA LYS A 72 9.99 -3.55 9.21
C LYS A 72 11.31 -2.78 9.12
N THR A 73 11.29 -1.48 8.88
CA THR A 73 12.51 -0.66 8.82
C THR A 73 13.27 -0.66 10.15
N ARG A 74 12.57 -0.64 11.30
CA ARG A 74 13.22 -0.74 12.61
C ARG A 74 13.86 -2.09 12.87
N ILE A 75 13.19 -3.18 12.50
CA ILE A 75 13.77 -4.52 12.60
C ILE A 75 15.04 -4.60 11.73
N GLN A 76 15.01 -4.01 10.53
CA GLN A 76 16.15 -4.00 9.60
C GLN A 76 17.29 -3.07 10.03
N ASN A 77 16.99 -2.00 10.76
CA ASN A 77 17.98 -1.06 11.29
C ASN A 77 18.56 -1.50 12.65
N ALA A 78 17.94 -2.48 13.34
CA ALA A 78 18.51 -3.03 14.56
C ALA A 78 19.82 -3.78 14.24
N ASN A 79 20.80 -3.70 15.14
CA ASN A 79 22.11 -4.33 14.97
C ASN A 79 21.95 -5.79 14.53
N PHE A 80 22.71 -6.19 13.49
CA PHE A 80 22.62 -7.53 12.89
C PHE A 80 22.85 -8.69 13.89
N GLU A 81 23.52 -8.42 15.00
CA GLU A 81 23.77 -9.38 16.08
C GLU A 81 22.55 -9.61 16.99
N GLN A 82 21.60 -8.66 17.05
CA GLN A 82 20.39 -8.76 17.87
C GLN A 82 19.15 -8.87 16.99
N LYS A 83 18.65 -10.09 16.81
CA LYS A 83 17.33 -10.32 16.22
C LYS A 83 16.25 -9.84 17.19
N VAL A 84 15.67 -8.68 16.92
CA VAL A 84 14.57 -8.14 17.72
C VAL A 84 13.23 -8.65 17.16
N PRO A 85 12.37 -9.30 17.97
CA PRO A 85 11.03 -9.66 17.56
C PRO A 85 10.19 -8.43 17.18
N GLY A 86 9.37 -8.52 16.13
CA GLY A 86 8.56 -7.38 15.66
C GLY A 86 7.56 -6.86 16.71
N LEU A 87 7.05 -7.72 17.58
CA LEU A 87 6.19 -7.31 18.70
C LEU A 87 6.92 -6.44 19.72
N THR A 88 8.21 -6.71 19.95
CA THR A 88 9.05 -5.89 20.82
C THR A 88 9.22 -4.50 20.20
N VAL A 89 9.50 -4.42 18.89
CA VAL A 89 9.59 -3.16 18.15
C VAL A 89 8.29 -2.35 18.23
N VAL A 90 7.13 -2.99 18.08
CA VAL A 90 5.82 -2.34 18.21
C VAL A 90 5.62 -1.78 19.62
N LYS A 91 5.94 -2.57 20.65
CA LYS A 91 5.82 -2.17 22.06
C LYS A 91 6.74 -0.99 22.39
N ASP A 92 7.98 -1.05 21.91
CA ASP A 92 8.97 0.01 22.13
C ASP A 92 8.61 1.30 21.38
N LEU A 93 8.09 1.19 20.15
CA LEU A 93 7.56 2.33 19.39
C LEU A 93 6.46 3.06 20.18
N ILE A 94 5.47 2.31 20.67
CA ILE A 94 4.34 2.89 21.42
C ILE A 94 4.84 3.52 22.73
N ARG A 95 5.69 2.81 23.48
CA ARG A 95 6.14 3.25 24.81
C ARG A 95 7.08 4.45 24.75
N ASN A 96 8.00 4.47 23.80
CA ASN A 96 9.09 5.46 23.77
C ASN A 96 8.79 6.66 22.86
N GLU A 97 8.01 6.47 21.79
CA GLU A 97 7.77 7.52 20.78
C GLU A 97 6.29 7.81 20.51
N GLY A 98 5.39 7.00 21.08
CA GLY A 98 3.95 7.15 20.92
C GLY A 98 3.40 6.56 19.62
N PRO A 99 2.05 6.55 19.48
CA PRO A 99 1.36 5.91 18.35
C PRO A 99 1.56 6.63 17.01
N THR A 100 1.92 7.92 17.00
CA THR A 100 2.20 8.64 15.75
C THR A 100 3.52 8.19 15.11
N ALA A 101 4.39 7.52 15.86
CA ALA A 101 5.68 7.03 15.38
C ALA A 101 5.54 6.02 14.22
N PHE A 102 4.42 5.29 14.13
CA PHE A 102 4.13 4.37 13.04
C PHE A 102 3.99 5.04 11.66
N PHE A 103 3.74 6.36 11.65
CA PHE A 103 3.55 7.15 10.43
C PHE A 103 4.72 8.11 10.16
N LYS A 104 5.81 8.04 10.94
CA LYS A 104 7.03 8.79 10.65
C LYS A 104 7.58 8.38 9.28
N GLY A 105 7.85 9.37 8.43
CA GLY A 105 8.28 9.12 7.05
C GLY A 105 7.14 8.88 6.04
N LEU A 106 5.87 9.03 6.44
CA LEU A 106 4.74 8.89 5.51
C LEU A 106 4.82 9.89 4.35
N THR A 107 5.10 11.17 4.62
CA THR A 107 5.20 12.23 3.60
C THR A 107 6.22 11.90 2.51
N PRO A 108 7.52 11.65 2.81
CA PRO A 108 8.49 11.31 1.77
C PRO A 108 8.12 10.01 1.04
N LYS A 109 7.49 9.04 1.73
CA LYS A 109 7.01 7.82 1.10
C LYS A 109 5.87 8.07 0.10
N ILE A 110 4.91 8.93 0.42
CA ILE A 110 3.86 9.36 -0.51
C ILE A 110 4.48 10.06 -1.72
N LEU A 111 5.47 10.93 -1.52
CA LEU A 111 6.13 11.63 -2.62
C LEU A 111 6.88 10.71 -3.58
N VAL A 112 7.51 9.65 -3.07
CA VAL A 112 8.29 8.71 -3.90
C VAL A 112 7.43 7.60 -4.51
N VAL A 113 6.54 7.00 -3.72
CA VAL A 113 5.76 5.82 -4.14
C VAL A 113 4.41 6.22 -4.74
N GLY A 114 3.82 7.32 -4.27
CA GLY A 114 2.52 7.82 -4.72
C GLY A 114 2.44 8.02 -6.23
N PRO A 115 3.33 8.81 -6.86
CA PRO A 115 3.28 9.05 -8.31
C PRO A 115 3.33 7.76 -9.13
N LYS A 116 4.17 6.80 -8.71
CA LYS A 116 4.25 5.48 -9.35
C LYS A 116 2.91 4.74 -9.29
N LEU A 117 2.28 4.67 -8.12
CA LEU A 117 0.99 4.01 -7.96
C LEU A 117 -0.08 4.73 -8.78
N VAL A 118 -0.22 6.05 -8.61
CA VAL A 118 -1.23 6.84 -9.33
C VAL A 118 -1.14 6.62 -10.83
N PHE A 119 0.06 6.70 -11.40
CA PHE A 119 0.29 6.45 -12.82
C PHE A 119 -0.12 5.04 -13.23
N SER A 120 0.38 4.02 -12.52
CA SER A 120 0.11 2.62 -12.84
C SER A 120 -1.38 2.27 -12.78
N TYR A 121 -2.09 2.76 -11.77
CA TYR A 121 -3.52 2.47 -11.58
C TYR A 121 -4.40 3.27 -12.54
N THR A 122 -4.05 4.53 -12.82
CA THR A 122 -4.77 5.33 -13.82
C THR A 122 -4.67 4.69 -15.20
N LEU A 123 -3.48 4.23 -15.59
CA LEU A 123 -3.29 3.49 -16.83
C LEU A 123 -4.07 2.19 -16.85
N ALA A 124 -3.97 1.37 -15.80
CA ALA A 124 -4.71 0.11 -15.73
C ALA A 124 -6.22 0.34 -15.90
N GLN A 125 -6.80 1.29 -15.16
CA GLN A 125 -8.23 1.60 -15.24
C GLN A 125 -8.66 2.16 -16.59
N SER A 126 -7.76 2.82 -17.33
CA SER A 126 -8.04 3.34 -18.68
C SER A 126 -7.87 2.29 -19.77
N LEU A 127 -6.90 1.39 -19.61
CA LEU A 127 -6.56 0.36 -20.60
C LEU A 127 -7.49 -0.86 -20.54
N ILE A 128 -7.94 -1.27 -19.34
CA ILE A 128 -8.88 -2.39 -19.18
C ILE A 128 -10.13 -2.23 -20.08
N PRO A 129 -10.89 -1.12 -20.03
CA PRO A 129 -12.07 -0.95 -20.89
C PRO A 129 -11.69 -0.71 -22.35
N PHE A 130 -10.49 -0.21 -22.64
CA PHE A 130 -10.00 -0.05 -24.01
C PHE A 130 -9.78 -1.43 -24.67
N PHE A 131 -9.04 -2.32 -24.03
CA PHE A 131 -8.79 -3.67 -24.55
C PHE A 131 -10.04 -4.55 -24.53
N GLY A 132 -10.94 -4.34 -23.57
CA GLY A 132 -12.25 -5.02 -23.53
C GLY A 132 -13.16 -4.70 -24.73
N LYS A 133 -12.81 -3.76 -25.62
CA LYS A 133 -13.52 -3.54 -26.89
C LYS A 133 -13.01 -4.42 -28.03
N TYR A 134 -11.82 -5.00 -27.89
CA TYR A 134 -11.13 -5.76 -28.95
C TYR A 134 -11.13 -7.27 -28.70
N VAL A 135 -11.66 -7.71 -27.55
CA VAL A 135 -11.91 -9.11 -27.19
C VAL A 135 -13.40 -9.31 -27.10
#